data_AF-A0A380E1H9-F1
#
_entry.id   AF-A0A380E1H9-F1
#
_cell.length_a   1.000
_cell.length_b   1.000
_cell.length_c   1.000
_cell.angle_alpha   90.00
_cell.angle_beta   90.00
_cell.angle_gamma   90.00
#
_symmetry.space_group_name_H-M   'P 1'
#
loop_
_entity.id
_entity.type
_entity.pdbx_description
1 polymer ?
#
loop_
_entity_poly.entity_id
_entity_poly.type
_entity_poly.pdbx_seq_one_letter_code
_entity_poly.pdbx_strand_id
1 'polypeptide(L)'
;MEDYKQRIKNKLNVVPMEPGCYLMKDRNDQVIYVGKAKKLRNRLRSYFTGAHDAKTTRLVGEIRRFEFIVTSSETESLLLELNLIKHINQGIIYY
;
A
#
# COMPACT_ATOMS: atom_id res chain seq x y z
N MET A 1 10.44 -17.61 -11.77
CA MET A 1 10.13 -16.30 -11.17
C MET A 1 8.68 -15.93 -11.52
N GLU A 2 7.70 -16.23 -10.65
CA GLU A 2 6.30 -15.75 -10.78
C GLU A 2 5.58 -15.68 -9.40
N ASP A 3 6.32 -15.90 -8.30
CA ASP A 3 5.74 -16.17 -6.97
C ASP A 3 5.12 -14.94 -6.29
N TYR A 4 5.61 -13.72 -6.60
CA TYR A 4 5.18 -12.52 -5.87
C TYR A 4 3.73 -12.11 -6.13
N LYS A 5 3.20 -12.29 -7.35
CA LYS A 5 1.80 -11.96 -7.66
C LYS A 5 0.84 -12.84 -6.88
N GLN A 6 1.13 -14.14 -6.80
CA GLN A 6 0.33 -15.08 -6.00
C GLN A 6 0.41 -14.75 -4.50
N ARG A 7 1.60 -14.39 -3.99
CA ARG A 7 1.77 -13.92 -2.61
C ARG A 7 0.97 -12.65 -2.31
N ILE A 8 0.97 -11.66 -3.22
CA ILE A 8 0.14 -10.45 -3.08
C ILE A 8 -1.34 -10.83 -3.06
N LYS A 9 -1.78 -11.66 -4.01
CA LYS A 9 -3.18 -12.14 -4.09
C LYS A 9 -3.62 -12.85 -2.81
N ASN A 10 -2.79 -13.73 -2.26
CA ASN A 10 -3.07 -14.42 -1.01
C ASN A 10 -3.12 -13.44 0.17
N LYS A 11 -2.15 -12.52 0.25
CA LYS A 11 -2.11 -11.51 1.31
C LYS A 11 -3.33 -10.58 1.29
N LEU A 12 -3.85 -10.23 0.11
CA LEU A 12 -5.06 -9.39 -0.02
C LEU A 12 -6.29 -10.02 0.65
N ASN A 13 -6.39 -11.35 0.70
CA ASN A 13 -7.55 -12.05 1.27
C ASN A 13 -7.63 -11.90 2.80
N VAL A 14 -6.50 -11.69 3.47
CA VAL A 14 -6.44 -11.55 4.94
C VAL A 14 -6.45 -10.09 5.41
N VAL A 15 -6.42 -9.13 4.49
CA VAL A 15 -6.50 -7.70 4.85
C VAL A 15 -7.88 -7.39 5.44
N PRO A 16 -8.00 -6.68 6.57
CA PRO A 16 -9.28 -6.35 7.18
C PRO A 16 -10.03 -5.23 6.45
N MET A 17 -11.32 -5.08 6.75
CA MET A 17 -12.15 -3.96 6.29
C MET A 17 -12.15 -2.80 7.30
N GLU A 18 -10.97 -2.46 7.80
CA GLU A 18 -10.73 -1.48 8.86
C GLU A 18 -9.90 -0.30 8.32
N PRO A 19 -9.92 0.86 9.00
CA PRO A 19 -9.04 1.97 8.65
C PRO A 19 -7.59 1.63 8.96
N GLY A 20 -6.68 2.32 8.28
CA GLY A 20 -5.26 2.16 8.53
C GLY A 20 -4.36 2.70 7.43
N CYS A 21 -3.06 2.49 7.61
CA CYS A 21 -2.03 2.84 6.63
C CYS A 21 -1.53 1.59 5.89
N TYR A 22 -1.06 1.79 4.67
CA TYR A 22 -0.38 0.77 3.89
C TYR A 22 0.90 1.33 3.28
N LEU A 23 1.88 0.44 3.11
CA LEU A 23 3.17 0.73 2.53
C LEU A 23 3.37 -0.20 1.34
N MET A 24 3.70 0.34 0.18
CA MET A 24 4.10 -0.45 -0.98
C MET A 24 5.61 -0.51 -1.05
N LYS A 25 6.14 -1.71 -1.31
CA LYS A 25 7.57 -1.99 -1.37
C LYS A 25 7.97 -2.57 -2.71
N ASP A 26 9.14 -2.18 -3.20
CA ASP A 26 9.74 -2.70 -4.42
C ASP A 26 10.43 -4.06 -4.21
N ARG A 27 11.19 -4.51 -5.20
CA ARG A 27 11.95 -5.78 -5.14
C ARG A 27 13.10 -5.78 -4.13
N ASN A 28 13.57 -4.60 -3.73
CA ASN A 28 14.66 -4.41 -2.76
C ASN A 28 14.13 -4.19 -1.34
N ASP A 29 12.82 -4.39 -1.12
CA ASP A 29 12.10 -4.08 0.12
C ASP A 29 12.07 -2.59 0.49
N GLN A 30 12.43 -1.71 -0.44
CA GLN A 30 12.36 -0.26 -0.25
C GLN A 30 10.91 0.20 -0.34
N VAL A 31 10.49 1.05 0.60
CA VAL A 31 9.17 1.68 0.54
C VAL A 31 9.15 2.71 -0.58
N ILE A 32 8.23 2.53 -1.52
CA ILE A 32 8.05 3.39 -2.70
C ILE A 32 6.76 4.21 -2.63
N TYR A 33 5.81 3.82 -1.77
CA TYR A 33 4.56 4.54 -1.56
C TYR A 33 4.01 4.28 -0.15
N VAL A 34 3.44 5.32 0.45
CA VAL A 34 2.68 5.25 1.70
C VAL A 34 1.31 5.85 1.44
N GLY A 35 0.26 5.21 1.91
CA GLY A 35 -1.09 5.76 1.84
C GLY A 35 -1.97 5.31 3.00
N LYS A 36 -3.06 6.03 3.25
CA LYS A 36 -4.12 5.61 4.17
C LYS A 36 -5.39 5.11 3.48
N ALA A 37 -6.21 4.38 4.22
CA ALA A 37 -7.51 3.90 3.77
C ALA A 37 -8.54 3.94 4.91
N LYS A 38 -9.80 4.22 4.56
CA LYS A 38 -10.96 3.96 5.45
C LYS A 38 -11.25 2.46 5.60
N LYS A 39 -10.97 1.71 4.53
CA LYS A 39 -11.14 0.26 4.42
C LYS A 39 -9.93 -0.31 3.68
N LEU A 40 -8.96 -0.84 4.41
CA LEU A 40 -7.70 -1.33 3.86
C LEU A 40 -7.90 -2.35 2.73
N ARG A 41 -8.78 -3.35 2.91
CA ARG A 41 -9.06 -4.37 1.88
C ARG A 41 -9.49 -3.76 0.54
N ASN A 42 -10.41 -2.78 0.57
CA ASN A 42 -10.92 -2.16 -0.65
C ASN A 42 -9.83 -1.35 -1.36
N ARG A 43 -9.09 -0.54 -0.60
CA ARG A 43 -8.03 0.31 -1.14
C ARG A 43 -6.87 -0.50 -1.70
N LEU A 44 -6.43 -1.54 -0.99
CA LEU A 44 -5.34 -2.39 -1.47
C LEU A 44 -5.76 -3.20 -2.71
N ARG A 45 -6.99 -3.72 -2.76
CA ARG A 45 -7.49 -4.41 -3.96
C ARG A 45 -7.54 -3.50 -5.18
N SER A 46 -7.91 -2.22 -5.01
CA SER A 46 -8.03 -1.29 -6.14
C SER A 46 -6.72 -0.99 -6.85
N TYR A 47 -5.55 -1.42 -6.35
CA TYR A 47 -4.28 -1.33 -7.08
C TYR A 47 -4.02 -2.54 -7.99
N PHE A 48 -4.74 -3.65 -7.80
CA PHE A 48 -4.49 -4.91 -8.50
C PHE A 48 -5.69 -5.39 -9.31
N THR A 49 -6.71 -4.54 -9.47
CA THR A 49 -7.94 -4.85 -10.19
C THR A 49 -8.41 -3.65 -11.01
N GLY A 50 -8.86 -3.89 -12.24
CA GLY A 50 -9.39 -2.85 -13.10
C GLY A 50 -8.30 -2.04 -13.83
N ALA A 51 -8.73 -0.99 -14.51
CA ALA A 51 -7.85 -0.06 -15.21
C ALA A 51 -7.39 1.06 -14.27
N HIS A 52 -6.18 1.56 -14.50
CA HIS A 52 -5.57 2.63 -13.73
C HIS A 52 -5.04 3.73 -14.65
N ASP A 53 -4.85 4.93 -14.11
CA ASP A 53 -4.12 5.96 -14.83
C ASP A 53 -2.65 5.55 -15.03
N ALA A 54 -1.92 6.28 -15.88
CA ALA A 54 -0.54 5.95 -16.22
C ALA A 54 0.37 5.94 -14.98
N LYS A 55 0.11 6.83 -14.01
CA LYS A 55 0.91 6.96 -12.79
C LYS A 55 0.75 5.75 -11.88
N THR A 56 -0.48 5.38 -11.59
CA THR A 56 -0.83 4.23 -10.76
C THR A 56 -0.42 2.94 -11.44
N THR A 57 -0.56 2.83 -12.77
CA THR A 57 -0.07 1.67 -13.53
C THR A 57 1.44 1.48 -13.35
N ARG A 58 2.21 2.58 -13.41
CA ARG A 58 3.66 2.54 -13.17
C ARG A 58 3.98 2.09 -11.74
N LEU A 59 3.33 2.69 -10.74
CA LEU A 59 3.49 2.29 -9.33
C LEU A 59 3.25 0.79 -9.17
N VAL A 60 2.11 0.29 -9.65
CA VAL A 60 1.72 -1.12 -9.55
C VAL A 60 2.74 -2.07 -10.18
N GLY A 61 3.38 -1.65 -11.28
CA GLY A 61 4.46 -2.41 -11.91
C GLY A 61 5.72 -2.58 -11.04
N GLU A 62 5.94 -1.65 -10.10
CA GLU A 62 7.09 -1.66 -9.19
C GLU A 62 6.81 -2.45 -7.89
N ILE A 63 5.54 -2.61 -7.49
CA ILE A 63 5.15 -3.29 -6.24
C ILE A 63 5.52 -4.77 -6.25
N ARG A 64 6.28 -5.20 -5.25
CA ARG A 64 6.57 -6.62 -4.98
C ARG A 64 6.04 -7.12 -3.65
N ARG A 65 5.81 -6.20 -2.71
CA ARG A 65 5.25 -6.47 -1.38
C ARG A 65 4.45 -5.26 -0.93
N PHE A 66 3.47 -5.47 -0.08
CA PHE A 66 2.86 -4.40 0.70
C PHE A 66 2.80 -4.78 2.17
N GLU A 67 2.76 -3.79 3.04
CA GLU A 67 2.50 -3.91 4.48
C GLU A 67 1.32 -3.01 4.85
N PHE A 68 0.69 -3.27 5.98
CA PHE A 68 -0.38 -2.42 6.49
C PHE A 68 -0.39 -2.41 8.01
N ILE A 69 -0.88 -1.31 8.56
CA ILE A 69 -1.09 -1.11 9.99
C ILE A 69 -2.55 -0.68 10.15
N VAL A 70 -3.31 -1.45 10.91
CA VAL A 70 -4.70 -1.13 11.26
C VAL A 70 -4.72 -0.03 12.32
N THR A 71 -5.66 0.89 12.20
CA THR A 71 -5.89 1.94 13.20
C THR A 71 -7.32 1.87 13.72
N SER A 72 -7.58 2.51 14.85
CA SER A 72 -8.92 2.59 15.46
C SER A 72 -9.86 3.57 14.74
N SER A 73 -9.30 4.54 14.00
CA SER A 73 -10.06 5.58 13.32
C SER A 73 -9.39 6.12 12.06
N GLU A 74 -10.15 6.85 11.25
CA GLU A 74 -9.61 7.59 10.10
C GLU A 74 -8.61 8.68 10.52
N THR A 75 -8.88 9.39 11.63
CA THR A 75 -8.00 10.43 12.15
C THR A 75 -6.65 9.85 12.56
N GLU A 76 -6.65 8.70 13.24
CA GLU A 76 -5.42 8.01 13.59
C GLU A 76 -4.66 7.54 12.34
N SER A 77 -5.36 7.03 11.32
CA SER A 77 -4.72 6.66 10.05
C SER A 77 -4.05 7.85 9.37
N LEU A 78 -4.63 9.05 9.45
CA LEU A 78 -4.04 10.27 8.91
C LEU A 78 -2.75 10.66 9.67
N LEU A 79 -2.79 10.65 11.01
CA LEU A 79 -1.63 10.97 11.83
C LEU A 79 -0.49 9.96 11.62
N LEU A 80 -0.84 8.68 11.53
CA LEU A 80 0.12 7.62 11.27
C LEU A 80 0.76 7.76 9.89
N GLU A 81 -0.02 8.05 8.85
CA GLU A 81 0.48 8.27 7.49
C GLU A 81 1.52 9.39 7.45
N LEU A 82 1.20 10.54 8.05
CA LEU A 82 2.11 11.68 8.15
C LEU A 82 3.41 11.30 8.87
N ASN A 83 3.31 10.54 9.97
CA ASN A 83 4.48 10.05 10.68
C ASN A 83 5.30 9.08 9.84
N LEU A 84 4.68 8.11 9.16
CA LEU A 84 5.39 7.15 8.30
C LEU A 84 6.14 7.85 7.17
N ILE A 85 5.49 8.80 6.49
CA ILE A 85 6.12 9.60 5.43
C ILE A 85 7.35 10.34 5.98
N LYS A 86 7.22 10.98 7.14
CA LYS A 86 8.32 11.71 7.79
C LYS A 86 9.52 10.81 8.12
N HIS A 87 9.27 9.58 8.58
CA HIS A 87 10.34 8.67 9.01
C HIS A 87 11.04 7.96 7.85
N ILE A 88 10.34 7.69 6.76
CA ILE A 88 10.88 6.88 5.66
C ILE A 88 11.75 7.71 4.71
N ASN A 89 11.64 9.05 4.76
CA ASN A 89 12.29 10.08 3.94
C ASN A 89 13.59 9.66 3.18
N GLN A 90 13.40 8.89 2.10
CA GLN A 90 14.29 8.69 0.95
C GLN A 90 13.40 8.31 -0.26
N GLY A 91 13.27 9.20 -1.25
CA GLY A 91 12.79 8.86 -2.60
C GLY A 91 11.35 8.35 -2.77
N ILE A 92 10.48 8.47 -1.77
CA ILE A 92 9.07 8.03 -1.87
C ILE A 92 8.36 8.84 -2.96
N ILE A 93 7.69 8.16 -3.88
CA ILE A 93 6.92 8.85 -4.92
C ILE A 93 5.57 9.24 -4.33
N TYR A 94 5.34 10.54 -4.24
CA TYR A 94 4.02 11.10 -3.92
C TYR A 94 3.13 10.98 -5.16
N TYR A 95 2.01 10.27 -5.03
CA TYR A 95 0.94 10.21 -6.04
C TYR A 95 -0.36 10.73 -5.45
#